data_AF-A0A356FCX6-F1
#
_entry.id   AF-A0A356FCX6-F1
#
_cell.length_a   1.000
_cell.length_b   1.000
_cell.length_c   1.000
_cell.angle_alpha   90.00
_cell.angle_beta   90.00
_cell.angle_gamma   90.00
#
_symmetry.space_group_name_H-M   'P 1'
#
loop_
_entity.id
_entity.type
_entity.pdbx_description
1 polymer ?
#
loop_
_entity_poly.entity_id
_entity_poly.type
_entity_poly.pdbx_seq_one_letter_code
_entity_poly.pdbx_strand_id
1 'polypeptide(L)'
;MVKLLARYAEIARRENRYYGDSLARNYGEQLKQLPDSSPLESRWKLYRLAGVAELRAGNEEKGIKLLEAAVGLLPRVGSRIGRDYAAETIFRLGVGHMRRGETLNCCARFTPESCILPIRGGGIHTDPTGSRQAIKYFARVMEMLPPDSDLYMASRWLLNIAYMTIDGYPAKVPLPYLIPEAAFRSQVEMPRFKNVAPRLGLDRFNCSGGVIIDDFNNDGYLDVLSSTWEPGGQLRLFISSAGKSFEDKTEGSGLEGLFGGLNLVQG
;
A
#
# COMPACT_ATOMS: atom_id res chain seq x y z
N MET A 1 17.97 24.16 -11.71
CA MET A 1 16.78 23.51 -11.12
C MET A 1 16.88 21.98 -11.12
N VAL A 2 16.95 21.32 -12.28
CA VAL A 2 16.99 19.83 -12.39
C VAL A 2 18.03 19.14 -11.46
N LYS A 3 19.29 19.62 -11.42
CA LYS A 3 20.32 19.07 -10.52
C LYS A 3 19.92 19.14 -9.03
N LEU A 4 19.19 20.18 -8.64
CA LEU A 4 18.71 20.34 -7.27
C LEU A 4 17.58 19.34 -6.96
N LEU A 5 16.66 19.13 -7.89
CA LEU A 5 15.59 18.15 -7.76
C LEU A 5 16.15 16.72 -7.67
N ALA A 6 17.14 16.38 -8.50
CA ALA A 6 17.82 15.08 -8.42
C ALA A 6 18.48 14.84 -7.06
N ARG A 7 19.13 15.88 -6.48
CA ARG A 7 19.69 15.80 -5.13
C ARG A 7 18.59 15.57 -4.08
N TYR A 8 17.48 16.28 -4.17
CA TYR A 8 16.37 16.10 -3.23
C TYR A 8 15.68 14.74 -3.35
N ALA A 9 15.58 14.18 -4.55
CA ALA A 9 15.08 12.82 -4.75
C ALA A 9 15.92 11.79 -3.99
N GLU A 10 17.25 11.90 -4.04
CA GLU A 10 18.16 11.00 -3.31
C GLU A 10 18.10 11.21 -1.79
N ILE A 11 18.08 12.47 -1.34
CA ILE A 11 17.93 12.79 0.10
C ILE A 11 16.60 12.23 0.61
N ALA A 12 15.51 12.40 -0.14
CA ALA A 12 14.20 11.96 0.28
C ALA A 12 14.12 10.44 0.46
N ARG A 13 14.78 9.65 -0.38
CA ARG A 13 14.85 8.18 -0.21
C ARG A 13 15.50 7.74 1.10
N ARG A 14 16.33 8.60 1.71
CA ARG A 14 17.04 8.28 2.96
C ARG A 14 16.40 8.92 4.17
N GLU A 15 16.05 10.19 4.05
CA GLU A 15 15.76 11.07 5.20
C GLU A 15 14.28 11.47 5.30
N ASN A 16 13.50 11.31 4.22
CA ASN A 16 12.08 11.69 4.27
C ASN A 16 11.33 10.85 5.29
N ARG A 17 10.50 11.49 6.13
CA ARG A 17 9.73 10.81 7.18
C ARG A 17 8.77 9.73 6.66
N TYR A 18 8.26 9.92 5.45
CA TYR A 18 7.21 9.07 4.86
C TYR A 18 7.78 8.05 3.86
N TYR A 19 8.81 8.45 3.10
CA TYR A 19 9.42 7.62 2.05
C TYR A 19 10.79 7.05 2.41
N GLY A 20 11.46 7.66 3.37
CA GLY A 20 12.82 7.35 3.70
C GLY A 20 12.98 6.04 4.45
N ASP A 21 14.11 5.39 4.23
CA ASP A 21 14.46 4.11 4.87
C ASP A 21 15.19 4.28 6.22
N SER A 22 15.41 5.52 6.69
CA SER A 22 16.22 5.80 7.89
C SER A 22 15.78 5.02 9.13
N LEU A 23 14.48 4.90 9.38
CA LEU A 23 13.97 4.13 10.52
C LEU A 23 14.30 2.64 10.40
N ALA A 24 14.17 2.07 9.20
CA ALA A 24 14.49 0.67 8.94
C ALA A 24 15.99 0.42 9.15
N ARG A 25 16.86 1.30 8.61
CA ARG A 25 18.32 1.23 8.84
C ARG A 25 18.68 1.36 10.32
N ASN A 26 18.14 2.36 11.01
CA ASN A 26 18.44 2.62 12.42
C ASN A 26 18.03 1.45 13.32
N TYR A 27 16.82 0.90 13.16
CA TYR A 27 16.40 -0.26 13.94
C TYR A 27 17.15 -1.54 13.53
N GLY A 28 17.54 -1.65 12.26
CA GLY A 28 18.42 -2.72 11.77
C GLY A 28 19.79 -2.73 12.48
N GLU A 29 20.42 -1.57 12.65
CA GLU A 29 21.68 -1.45 13.40
C GLU A 29 21.50 -1.75 14.89
N GLN A 30 20.42 -1.26 15.51
CA GLN A 30 20.10 -1.60 16.90
C GLN A 30 19.90 -3.11 17.09
N LEU A 31 19.28 -3.80 16.11
CA LEU A 31 19.10 -5.25 16.17
C LEU A 31 20.44 -6.00 16.11
N LYS A 32 21.38 -5.55 15.28
CA LYS A 32 22.73 -6.14 15.21
C LYS A 32 23.50 -5.98 16.51
N GLN A 33 23.27 -4.88 17.22
CA GLN A 33 23.95 -4.55 18.47
C GLN A 33 23.22 -5.07 19.71
N LEU A 34 22.05 -5.71 19.56
CA LEU A 34 21.23 -6.17 20.69
C LEU A 34 21.89 -7.37 21.40
N PRO A 35 22.34 -7.22 22.67
CA PRO A 35 22.97 -8.33 23.39
C PRO A 35 22.02 -9.50 23.62
N ASP A 36 22.53 -10.73 23.63
CA ASP A 36 21.73 -11.93 23.92
C ASP A 36 21.09 -11.92 25.30
N SER A 37 21.75 -11.29 26.27
CA SER A 37 21.28 -11.08 27.64
C SER A 37 20.15 -10.04 27.77
N SER A 38 19.77 -9.36 26.69
CA SER A 38 18.72 -8.34 26.73
C SER A 38 17.37 -8.91 27.19
N PRO A 39 16.59 -8.16 28.00
CA PRO A 39 15.23 -8.55 28.35
C PRO A 39 14.38 -8.87 27.12
N LEU A 40 13.51 -9.88 27.23
CA LEU A 40 12.68 -10.33 26.12
C LEU A 40 11.71 -9.26 25.64
N GLU A 41 11.27 -8.37 26.53
CA GLU A 41 10.40 -7.22 26.24
C GLU A 41 11.13 -6.22 25.34
N SER A 42 12.40 -5.94 25.64
CA SER A 42 13.24 -5.07 24.81
C SER A 42 13.46 -5.68 23.43
N ARG A 43 13.70 -7.00 23.37
CA ARG A 43 13.86 -7.74 22.11
C ARG A 43 12.56 -7.74 21.28
N TRP A 44 11.42 -8.03 21.90
CA TRP A 44 10.10 -7.95 21.28
C TRP A 44 9.84 -6.54 20.72
N LYS A 45 10.06 -5.51 21.54
CA LYS A 45 9.83 -4.11 21.15
C LYS A 45 10.67 -3.76 19.92
N LEU A 46 11.93 -4.16 19.91
CA LEU A 46 12.82 -3.84 18.80
C LEU A 46 12.47 -4.62 17.53
N TYR A 47 12.14 -5.91 17.61
CA TYR A 47 11.63 -6.65 16.45
C TYR A 47 10.35 -6.04 15.88
N ARG A 48 9.41 -5.63 16.75
CA ARG A 48 8.17 -4.99 16.34
C ARG A 48 8.43 -3.65 15.62
N LEU A 49 9.25 -2.79 16.21
CA LEU A 49 9.57 -1.48 15.63
C LEU A 49 10.34 -1.60 14.32
N ALA A 50 11.33 -2.48 14.28
CA ALA A 50 12.09 -2.77 13.06
C ALA A 50 11.17 -3.33 11.97
N GLY A 51 10.32 -4.32 12.29
CA GLY A 51 9.41 -4.91 11.32
C GLY A 51 8.44 -3.90 10.72
N VAL A 52 7.84 -3.02 11.53
CA VAL A 52 6.98 -1.94 11.02
C VAL A 52 7.75 -0.95 10.16
N ALA A 53 8.99 -0.62 10.52
CA ALA A 53 9.82 0.29 9.72
C ALA A 53 10.19 -0.32 8.35
N GLU A 54 10.52 -1.61 8.31
CA GLU A 54 10.77 -2.33 7.05
C GLU A 54 9.53 -2.39 6.16
N LEU A 55 8.34 -2.66 6.73
CA LEU A 55 7.09 -2.62 5.97
C LEU A 55 6.82 -1.23 5.35
N ARG A 56 7.12 -0.15 6.08
CA ARG A 56 6.98 1.23 5.59
C ARG A 56 7.96 1.53 4.46
N ALA A 57 9.18 0.98 4.53
CA ALA A 57 10.19 1.10 3.49
C ALA A 57 9.94 0.19 2.28
N GLY A 58 8.84 -0.59 2.26
CA GLY A 58 8.53 -1.52 1.17
C GLY A 58 9.27 -2.86 1.24
N ASN A 59 10.08 -3.10 2.28
CA ASN A 59 10.83 -4.34 2.49
C ASN A 59 9.93 -5.42 3.15
N GLU A 60 8.86 -5.80 2.45
CA GLU A 60 7.75 -6.60 2.98
C GLU A 60 8.20 -7.91 3.62
N GLU A 61 9.03 -8.70 2.93
CA GLU A 61 9.48 -10.01 3.42
C GLU A 61 10.30 -9.88 4.70
N LYS A 62 11.20 -8.89 4.75
CA LYS A 62 12.01 -8.61 5.95
C LYS A 62 11.13 -8.12 7.10
N GLY A 63 10.18 -7.24 6.82
CA GLY A 63 9.22 -6.72 7.80
C GLY A 63 8.34 -7.82 8.40
N ILE A 64 7.80 -8.70 7.56
CA ILE A 64 7.03 -9.88 7.98
C ILE A 64 7.87 -10.77 8.90
N LYS A 65 9.09 -11.15 8.48
CA LYS A 65 9.97 -12.01 9.29
C LYS A 65 10.28 -11.43 10.67
N LEU A 66 10.51 -10.12 10.76
CA LEU A 66 10.73 -9.45 12.04
C LEU A 66 9.47 -9.43 12.90
N LEU A 67 8.30 -9.21 12.31
CA LEU A 67 7.02 -9.24 13.03
C LEU A 67 6.64 -10.67 13.46
N GLU A 68 6.96 -11.70 12.69
CA GLU A 68 6.83 -13.10 13.10
C GLU A 68 7.69 -13.39 14.34
N ALA A 69 8.95 -12.90 14.35
CA ALA A 69 9.83 -13.02 15.52
C ALA A 69 9.24 -12.28 16.75
N ALA A 70 8.65 -11.09 16.56
CA ALA A 70 7.96 -10.38 17.64
C ALA A 70 6.73 -11.15 18.14
N VAL A 71 5.87 -11.64 17.25
CA VAL A 71 4.69 -12.45 17.61
C VAL A 71 5.09 -13.73 18.35
N GLY A 72 6.20 -14.37 17.94
CA GLY A 72 6.75 -15.56 18.59
C GLY A 72 7.20 -15.33 20.05
N LEU A 73 7.50 -14.09 20.44
CA LEU A 73 7.85 -13.75 21.83
C LEU A 73 6.62 -13.49 22.71
N LEU A 74 5.44 -13.22 22.14
CA LEU A 74 4.23 -12.86 22.90
C LEU A 74 3.83 -13.87 23.99
N PRO A 75 3.98 -15.20 23.84
CA PRO A 75 3.70 -16.13 24.93
C PRO A 75 4.54 -15.89 26.19
N ARG A 76 5.72 -15.27 26.06
CA ARG A 76 6.67 -15.04 27.16
C ARG A 76 6.60 -13.61 27.72
N VAL A 77 6.20 -12.64 26.89
CA VAL A 77 6.20 -11.21 27.27
C VAL A 77 4.80 -10.61 27.39
N GLY A 78 3.77 -11.28 26.85
CA GLY A 78 2.42 -10.74 26.67
C GLY A 78 1.77 -10.19 27.93
N SER A 79 1.92 -10.89 29.07
CA SER A 79 1.37 -10.46 30.36
C SER A 79 2.00 -9.17 30.89
N ARG A 80 3.26 -8.89 30.55
CA ARG A 80 4.01 -7.70 30.99
C ARG A 80 3.78 -6.50 30.09
N ILE A 81 3.68 -6.73 28.77
CA ILE A 81 3.50 -5.64 27.80
C ILE A 81 2.05 -5.18 27.69
N GLY A 82 1.09 -6.00 28.11
CA GLY A 82 -0.34 -5.70 28.00
C GLY A 82 -0.98 -6.19 26.69
N ARG A 83 -2.29 -6.42 26.77
CA ARG A 83 -3.10 -7.02 25.71
C ARG A 83 -3.08 -6.20 24.41
N ASP A 84 -3.20 -4.88 24.51
CA ASP A 84 -3.33 -4.00 23.34
C ASP A 84 -2.06 -3.99 22.50
N TYR A 85 -0.88 -3.96 23.13
CA TYR A 85 0.40 -4.05 22.44
C TYR A 85 0.65 -5.42 21.80
N ALA A 86 0.20 -6.49 22.45
CA ALA A 86 0.22 -7.82 21.87
C ALA A 86 -0.67 -7.90 20.62
N ALA A 87 -1.90 -7.38 20.71
CA ALA A 87 -2.84 -7.32 19.59
C ALA A 87 -2.32 -6.43 18.45
N GLU A 88 -1.74 -5.27 18.75
CA GLU A 88 -1.14 -4.41 17.71
C GLU A 88 -0.01 -5.13 16.98
N THR A 89 0.83 -5.91 17.69
CA THR A 89 1.91 -6.67 17.05
C THR A 89 1.37 -7.69 16.04
N ILE A 90 0.29 -8.40 16.40
CA ILE A 90 -0.38 -9.38 15.53
C ILE A 90 -1.06 -8.67 14.36
N PHE A 91 -1.72 -7.53 14.61
CA PHE A 91 -2.34 -6.71 13.58
C PHE A 91 -1.32 -6.26 12.53
N ARG A 92 -0.14 -5.78 12.96
CA ARG A 92 0.94 -5.36 12.04
C ARG A 92 1.45 -6.52 11.20
N LEU A 93 1.53 -7.73 11.75
CA LEU A 93 1.90 -8.92 10.99
C LEU A 93 0.84 -9.24 9.92
N GLY A 94 -0.45 -9.15 10.27
CA GLY A 94 -1.56 -9.27 9.32
C GLY A 94 -1.48 -8.23 8.19
N VAL A 95 -1.18 -6.97 8.52
CA VAL A 95 -0.94 -5.90 7.53
C VAL A 95 0.26 -6.23 6.63
N GLY A 96 1.36 -6.75 7.19
CA GLY A 96 2.52 -7.18 6.41
C GLY A 96 2.17 -8.21 5.35
N HIS A 97 1.44 -9.26 5.72
CA HIS A 97 0.96 -10.27 4.77
C HIS A 97 -0.03 -9.73 3.73
N MET A 98 -0.92 -8.81 4.13
CA MET A 98 -1.85 -8.16 3.20
C MET A 98 -1.10 -7.33 2.16
N ARG A 99 -0.12 -6.52 2.58
CA ARG A 99 0.76 -5.74 1.68
C ARG A 99 1.51 -6.63 0.70
N ARG A 100 2.10 -7.73 1.19
CA ARG A 100 2.75 -8.71 0.31
C ARG A 100 1.79 -9.33 -0.70
N GLY A 101 0.57 -9.62 -0.28
CA GLY A 101 -0.51 -10.08 -1.16
C GLY A 101 -0.85 -9.05 -2.23
N GLU A 102 -0.97 -7.77 -1.88
CA GLU A 102 -1.21 -6.66 -2.80
C GLU A 102 -0.07 -6.49 -3.81
N THR A 103 1.18 -6.50 -3.36
CA THR A 103 2.37 -6.38 -4.22
C THR A 103 2.45 -7.49 -5.26
N LEU A 104 2.19 -8.75 -4.87
CA LEU A 104 2.24 -9.92 -5.77
C LEU A 104 1.04 -10.04 -6.72
N ASN A 105 -0.06 -9.34 -6.44
CA ASN A 105 -1.29 -9.43 -7.20
C ASN A 105 -1.67 -8.08 -7.80
N CYS A 106 -2.22 -7.15 -7.01
CA CYS A 106 -2.71 -5.87 -7.50
C CYS A 106 -1.64 -5.04 -8.21
N CYS A 107 -0.42 -4.97 -7.67
CA CYS A 107 0.67 -4.17 -8.26
C CYS A 107 1.35 -4.90 -9.42
N ALA A 108 1.73 -6.17 -9.23
CA ALA A 108 2.43 -6.95 -10.25
C ALA A 108 1.52 -7.42 -11.41
N ARG A 109 0.20 -7.48 -11.18
CA ARG A 109 -0.81 -8.01 -12.10
C ARG A 109 -2.05 -7.13 -12.08
N PHE A 110 -1.85 -5.82 -12.30
CA PHE A 110 -2.93 -4.86 -12.33
C PHE A 110 -4.04 -5.26 -13.31
N THR A 111 -5.29 -5.14 -12.88
CA THR A 111 -6.47 -5.23 -13.74
C THR A 111 -7.34 -3.99 -13.52
N PRO A 112 -8.13 -3.57 -14.51
CA PRO A 112 -9.16 -2.54 -14.34
C PRO A 112 -10.09 -2.72 -13.15
N GLU A 113 -10.29 -3.96 -12.70
CA GLU A 113 -11.16 -4.33 -11.57
C GLU A 113 -10.44 -4.36 -10.22
N SER A 114 -9.10 -4.24 -10.19
CA SER A 114 -8.31 -4.25 -8.96
C SER A 114 -8.75 -3.14 -8.00
N CYS A 115 -8.87 -3.49 -6.71
CA CYS A 115 -9.21 -2.58 -5.62
C CYS A 115 -10.57 -1.84 -5.73
N ILE A 116 -11.47 -2.27 -6.63
CA ILE A 116 -12.86 -1.76 -6.67
C ILE A 116 -13.72 -2.59 -5.70
N LEU A 117 -14.35 -1.92 -4.72
CA LEU A 117 -15.18 -2.60 -3.72
C LEU A 117 -16.62 -2.87 -4.22
N PRO A 118 -17.21 -4.04 -3.89
CA PRO A 118 -16.54 -5.23 -3.38
C PRO A 118 -15.61 -5.83 -4.46
N ILE A 119 -14.42 -6.32 -4.04
CA ILE A 119 -13.42 -6.90 -4.95
C ILE A 119 -13.96 -8.22 -5.52
N ARG A 120 -13.89 -8.36 -6.85
CA ARG A 120 -14.42 -9.49 -7.61
C ARG A 120 -13.78 -9.55 -9.01
N GLY A 121 -14.01 -10.64 -9.73
CA GLY A 121 -13.56 -10.79 -11.11
C GLY A 121 -12.05 -10.63 -11.24
N GLY A 122 -11.60 -9.71 -12.09
CA GLY A 122 -10.17 -9.42 -12.31
C GLY A 122 -9.41 -8.97 -11.05
N GLY A 123 -10.11 -8.47 -10.02
CA GLY A 123 -9.48 -8.08 -8.76
C GLY A 123 -9.18 -9.24 -7.79
N ILE A 124 -9.56 -10.49 -8.13
CA ILE A 124 -9.26 -11.66 -7.30
C ILE A 124 -7.77 -12.00 -7.41
N HIS A 125 -7.14 -12.22 -6.26
CA HIS A 125 -5.72 -12.57 -6.18
C HIS A 125 -5.45 -13.95 -6.75
N THR A 126 -4.51 -14.02 -7.70
CA THR A 126 -3.96 -15.28 -8.23
C THR A 126 -3.06 -16.00 -7.22
N ASP A 127 -2.32 -15.25 -6.39
CA ASP A 127 -1.62 -15.78 -5.22
C ASP A 127 -2.38 -15.38 -3.94
N PRO A 128 -3.19 -16.29 -3.37
CA PRO A 128 -3.99 -15.99 -2.18
C PRO A 128 -3.18 -16.07 -0.88
N THR A 129 -1.89 -16.42 -0.92
CA THR A 129 -1.09 -16.74 0.28
C THR A 129 -1.04 -15.58 1.27
N GLY A 130 -0.78 -14.36 0.77
CA GLY A 130 -0.74 -13.15 1.59
C GLY A 130 -2.09 -12.89 2.27
N SER A 131 -3.19 -12.89 1.52
CA SER A 131 -4.54 -12.67 2.06
C SER A 131 -4.97 -13.76 3.05
N ARG A 132 -4.64 -15.04 2.79
CA ARG A 132 -4.94 -16.15 3.72
C ARG A 132 -4.20 -16.01 5.05
N GLN A 133 -2.94 -15.58 5.04
CA GLN A 133 -2.20 -15.32 6.27
C GLN A 133 -2.76 -14.10 7.00
N ALA A 134 -3.06 -13.02 6.27
CA ALA A 134 -3.65 -11.81 6.84
C ALA A 134 -4.98 -12.11 7.57
N ILE A 135 -5.87 -12.92 6.98
CA ILE A 135 -7.14 -13.36 7.59
C ILE A 135 -6.90 -14.00 8.96
N LYS A 136 -5.94 -14.93 9.07
CA LYS A 136 -5.63 -15.61 10.35
C LYS A 136 -5.25 -14.63 11.44
N TYR A 137 -4.39 -13.65 11.11
CA TYR A 137 -3.92 -12.68 12.09
C TYR A 137 -4.98 -11.65 12.47
N PHE A 138 -5.80 -11.17 11.52
CA PHE A 138 -6.91 -10.26 11.84
C PHE A 138 -7.99 -10.93 12.69
N ALA A 139 -8.30 -12.21 12.43
CA ALA A 139 -9.21 -12.98 13.28
C ALA A 139 -8.67 -13.07 14.72
N ARG A 140 -7.38 -13.37 14.89
CA ARG A 140 -6.72 -13.43 16.20
C ARG A 140 -6.76 -12.08 16.95
N VAL A 141 -6.66 -10.95 16.25
CA VAL A 141 -6.80 -9.61 16.88
C VAL A 141 -8.22 -9.41 17.41
N MET A 142 -9.22 -9.78 16.62
CA MET A 142 -10.64 -9.66 17.02
C MET A 142 -11.04 -10.61 18.15
N GLU A 143 -10.36 -11.74 18.31
CA GLU A 143 -10.53 -12.64 19.47
C GLU A 143 -9.95 -12.04 20.77
N MET A 144 -8.95 -11.17 20.66
CA MET A 144 -8.26 -10.59 21.83
C MET A 144 -8.94 -9.32 22.34
N LEU A 145 -9.47 -8.49 21.44
CA LEU A 145 -9.93 -7.14 21.74
C LEU A 145 -11.45 -7.06 21.79
N PRO A 146 -12.02 -6.12 22.58
CA PRO A 146 -13.46 -5.93 22.58
C PRO A 146 -13.93 -5.47 21.19
N PRO A 147 -15.16 -5.89 20.79
CA PRO A 147 -15.88 -5.23 19.72
C PRO A 147 -15.89 -3.72 19.98
N ASP A 148 -15.78 -2.95 18.91
CA ASP A 148 -15.73 -1.47 18.89
C ASP A 148 -14.39 -0.81 19.19
N SER A 149 -13.35 -1.56 19.61
CA SER A 149 -12.00 -0.98 19.64
C SER A 149 -11.46 -0.69 18.24
N ASP A 150 -10.64 0.35 18.10
CA ASP A 150 -10.07 0.78 16.81
C ASP A 150 -9.37 -0.37 16.06
N LEU A 151 -8.57 -1.17 16.77
CA LEU A 151 -7.86 -2.30 16.19
C LEU A 151 -8.78 -3.47 15.83
N TYR A 152 -9.85 -3.71 16.60
CA TYR A 152 -10.89 -4.66 16.21
C TYR A 152 -11.55 -4.21 14.90
N MET A 153 -11.96 -2.94 14.80
CA MET A 153 -12.64 -2.41 13.62
C MET A 153 -11.74 -2.39 12.38
N ALA A 154 -10.48 -2.00 12.54
CA ALA A 154 -9.48 -2.09 11.48
C ALA A 154 -9.27 -3.54 11.02
N SER A 155 -9.21 -4.49 11.96
CA SER A 155 -9.06 -5.91 11.65
C SER A 155 -10.29 -6.48 10.95
N ARG A 156 -11.50 -6.10 11.37
CA ARG A 156 -12.76 -6.51 10.74
C ARG A 156 -12.83 -6.03 9.30
N TRP A 157 -12.49 -4.76 9.07
CA TRP A 157 -12.44 -4.18 7.73
C TRP A 157 -11.47 -4.95 6.84
N LEU A 158 -10.20 -5.06 7.25
CA LEU A 158 -9.16 -5.71 6.44
C LEU A 158 -9.41 -7.21 6.26
N LEU A 159 -10.02 -7.88 7.23
CA LEU A 159 -10.44 -9.28 7.08
C LEU A 159 -11.48 -9.43 5.97
N ASN A 160 -12.52 -8.58 5.92
CA ASN A 160 -13.51 -8.66 4.85
C ASN A 160 -12.89 -8.37 3.47
N ILE A 161 -12.00 -7.37 3.38
CA ILE A 161 -11.23 -7.12 2.15
C ILE A 161 -10.40 -8.34 1.75
N ALA A 162 -9.68 -8.95 2.69
CA ALA A 162 -8.87 -10.15 2.43
C ALA A 162 -9.72 -11.37 2.02
N TYR A 163 -10.97 -11.47 2.48
CA TYR A 163 -11.91 -12.48 1.98
C TYR A 163 -12.42 -12.16 0.56
N MET A 164 -12.61 -10.89 0.21
CA MET A 164 -12.98 -10.51 -1.16
C MET A 164 -11.86 -10.83 -2.15
N THR A 165 -10.59 -10.59 -1.78
CA THR A 165 -9.45 -10.88 -2.67
C THR A 165 -9.26 -12.37 -2.96
N ILE A 166 -9.84 -13.28 -2.16
CA ILE A 166 -9.75 -14.74 -2.36
C ILE A 166 -11.09 -15.38 -2.74
N ASP A 167 -12.05 -14.59 -3.21
CA ASP A 167 -13.39 -15.05 -3.60
C ASP A 167 -14.09 -15.86 -2.49
N GLY A 168 -13.97 -15.34 -1.26
CA GLY A 168 -14.60 -15.89 -0.07
C GLY A 168 -15.68 -15.00 0.51
N TYR A 169 -15.73 -13.72 0.14
CA TYR A 169 -16.75 -12.80 0.62
C TYR A 169 -18.06 -12.96 -0.18
N PRO A 170 -19.25 -12.92 0.46
CA PRO A 170 -19.47 -12.88 1.90
C PRO A 170 -19.50 -14.27 2.56
N ALA A 171 -19.69 -15.34 1.79
CA ALA A 171 -20.10 -16.66 2.28
C ALA A 171 -19.12 -17.34 3.25
N LYS A 172 -17.83 -17.06 3.16
CA LYS A 172 -16.76 -17.67 3.98
C LYS A 172 -16.32 -16.77 5.14
N VAL A 173 -16.89 -15.57 5.30
CA VAL A 173 -16.60 -14.70 6.43
C VAL A 173 -17.39 -15.17 7.66
N PRO A 174 -16.76 -15.38 8.83
CA PRO A 174 -17.48 -15.71 10.05
C PRO A 174 -18.51 -14.63 10.40
N LEU A 175 -19.74 -15.04 10.73
CA LEU A 175 -20.88 -14.13 10.97
C LEU A 175 -20.59 -12.97 11.93
N PRO A 176 -19.89 -13.16 13.07
CA PRO A 176 -19.57 -12.04 13.97
C PRO A 176 -18.67 -10.96 13.35
N TYR A 177 -17.93 -11.31 12.29
CA TYR A 177 -16.97 -10.42 11.63
C TYR A 177 -17.47 -9.89 10.29
N LEU A 178 -18.53 -10.49 9.71
CA LEU A 178 -19.05 -10.13 8.40
C LEU A 178 -19.50 -8.67 8.36
N ILE A 179 -18.99 -7.92 7.38
CA ILE A 179 -19.58 -6.65 6.96
C ILE A 179 -20.62 -6.98 5.88
N PRO A 180 -21.91 -6.67 6.08
CA PRO A 180 -22.97 -7.05 5.13
C PRO A 180 -22.74 -6.45 3.74
N GLU A 181 -23.15 -7.16 2.68
CA GLU A 181 -23.02 -6.69 1.29
C GLU A 181 -23.68 -5.33 1.05
N ALA A 182 -24.76 -5.04 1.80
CA ALA A 182 -25.44 -3.75 1.76
C ALA A 182 -24.51 -2.57 2.07
N ALA A 183 -23.46 -2.76 2.87
CA ALA A 183 -22.48 -1.72 3.18
C ALA A 183 -21.61 -1.32 1.98
N PHE A 184 -21.50 -2.19 0.97
CA PHE A 184 -20.71 -1.94 -0.25
C PHE A 184 -21.58 -1.61 -1.47
N ARG A 185 -22.91 -1.56 -1.30
CA ARG A 185 -23.84 -1.28 -2.38
C ARG A 185 -24.10 0.22 -2.47
N SER A 186 -24.06 0.77 -3.69
CA SER A 186 -24.49 2.14 -3.94
C SER A 186 -25.99 2.28 -3.63
N GLN A 187 -26.37 3.39 -2.97
CA GLN A 187 -27.78 3.75 -2.76
C GLN A 187 -28.45 4.28 -4.04
N VAL A 188 -27.65 4.58 -5.06
CA VAL A 188 -28.09 5.11 -6.34
C VAL A 188 -27.65 4.18 -7.45
N GLU A 189 -28.53 3.95 -8.44
CA GLU A 189 -28.15 3.27 -9.66
C GLU A 189 -27.20 4.16 -10.48
N MET A 190 -25.96 3.72 -10.61
CA MET A 190 -24.93 4.36 -11.42
C MET A 190 -24.34 3.31 -12.35
N PRO A 191 -24.18 3.58 -13.66
CA PRO A 191 -23.51 2.66 -14.55
C PRO A 191 -22.05 2.44 -14.12
N ARG A 192 -21.53 1.25 -14.42
CA ARG A 192 -20.09 0.99 -14.27
C ARG A 192 -19.32 1.68 -15.38
N PHE A 193 -18.45 2.62 -15.01
CA PHE A 193 -17.46 3.18 -15.91
C PHE A 193 -16.33 2.17 -16.11
N LYS A 194 -16.00 1.88 -17.37
CA LYS A 194 -14.90 0.99 -17.72
C LYS A 194 -13.61 1.79 -17.74
N ASN A 195 -12.58 1.32 -17.03
CA ASN A 195 -11.25 1.92 -17.13
C ASN A 195 -10.67 1.64 -18.51
N VAL A 196 -10.48 2.70 -19.31
CA VAL A 196 -9.91 2.63 -20.67
C VAL A 196 -8.43 3.01 -20.72
N ALA A 197 -7.83 3.39 -19.60
CA ALA A 197 -6.45 3.86 -19.55
C ALA A 197 -5.44 2.85 -20.12
N PRO A 198 -5.53 1.53 -19.84
CA PRO A 198 -4.62 0.54 -20.45
C PRO A 198 -4.71 0.49 -21.96
N ARG A 199 -5.93 0.53 -22.51
CA ARG A 199 -6.16 0.55 -23.97
C ARG A 199 -5.58 1.81 -24.62
N LEU A 200 -5.61 2.93 -23.90
CA LEU A 200 -5.15 4.23 -24.39
C LEU A 200 -3.66 4.49 -24.14
N GLY A 201 -2.97 3.65 -23.36
CA GLY A 201 -1.55 3.81 -23.03
C GLY A 201 -1.26 4.78 -21.86
N LEU A 202 -2.27 5.11 -21.05
CA LEU A 202 -2.18 6.06 -19.92
C LEU A 202 -2.02 5.38 -18.55
N ASP A 203 -2.04 4.05 -18.47
CA ASP A 203 -2.00 3.26 -17.24
C ASP A 203 -0.59 3.10 -16.64
N ARG A 204 0.15 4.20 -16.52
CA ARG A 204 1.47 4.13 -15.87
C ARG A 204 1.33 3.83 -14.38
N PHE A 205 2.14 2.90 -13.90
CA PHE A 205 2.29 2.65 -12.47
C PHE A 205 2.89 3.88 -11.81
N ASN A 206 2.10 4.54 -10.97
CA ASN A 206 2.49 5.77 -10.33
C ASN A 206 1.81 5.94 -8.98
N CYS A 207 2.29 6.91 -8.24
CA CYS A 207 1.80 7.36 -6.97
C CYS A 207 0.78 8.51 -7.17
N SER A 208 0.04 8.93 -6.14
CA SER A 208 -0.93 10.06 -6.25
C SER A 208 -0.29 11.33 -6.84
N GLY A 209 -0.99 12.07 -7.68
CA GLY A 209 -0.43 13.29 -8.29
C GLY A 209 -1.48 14.23 -8.84
N GLY A 210 -1.02 15.31 -9.46
CA GLY A 210 -1.86 16.23 -10.22
C GLY A 210 -2.00 15.77 -11.67
N VAL A 211 -3.04 16.25 -12.32
CA VAL A 211 -3.27 16.08 -13.75
C VAL A 211 -3.63 17.42 -14.38
N ILE A 212 -3.04 17.72 -15.52
CA ILE A 212 -3.44 18.81 -16.41
C ILE A 212 -3.86 18.18 -17.74
N ILE A 213 -4.97 18.68 -18.29
CA ILE A 213 -5.50 18.30 -19.60
C ILE A 213 -5.57 19.56 -20.44
N ASP A 214 -4.79 19.61 -21.50
CA ASP A 214 -4.76 20.74 -22.44
C ASP A 214 -4.21 20.31 -23.80
N ASP A 215 -4.27 21.15 -24.81
CA ASP A 215 -3.67 20.95 -26.13
C ASP A 215 -2.24 21.50 -26.16
N PHE A 216 -1.27 20.70 -25.70
CA PHE A 216 0.12 21.16 -25.51
C PHE A 216 0.88 21.33 -26.82
N ASN A 217 0.43 20.70 -27.90
CA ASN A 217 1.05 20.78 -29.22
C ASN A 217 0.23 21.62 -30.24
N ASN A 218 -0.92 22.15 -29.82
CA ASN A 218 -1.84 22.96 -30.60
C ASN A 218 -2.35 22.24 -31.88
N ASP A 219 -2.63 20.93 -31.77
CA ASP A 219 -3.16 20.10 -32.86
C ASP A 219 -4.68 19.91 -32.83
N GLY A 220 -5.34 20.49 -31.82
CA GLY A 220 -6.78 20.42 -31.60
C GLY A 220 -7.24 19.21 -30.78
N TYR A 221 -6.32 18.38 -30.28
CA TYR A 221 -6.62 17.25 -29.41
C TYR A 221 -6.05 17.46 -28.00
N LEU A 222 -6.82 17.05 -26.99
CA LEU A 222 -6.38 17.15 -25.60
C LEU A 222 -5.32 16.10 -25.25
N ASP A 223 -4.23 16.58 -24.68
CA ASP A 223 -3.10 15.83 -24.12
C ASP A 223 -3.25 15.68 -22.61
N VAL A 224 -2.36 14.90 -21.99
CA VAL A 224 -2.35 14.68 -20.53
C VAL A 224 -0.95 14.91 -19.97
N LEU A 225 -0.84 15.81 -19.00
CA LEU A 225 0.33 15.94 -18.16
C LEU A 225 -0.01 15.41 -16.77
N SER A 226 0.82 14.51 -16.23
CA SER A 226 0.60 13.92 -14.90
C SER A 226 1.85 13.96 -14.05
N SER A 227 1.68 14.27 -12.77
CA SER A 227 2.75 14.26 -11.77
C SER A 227 2.58 13.13 -10.77
N THR A 228 3.43 13.12 -9.75
CA THR A 228 3.41 12.13 -8.68
C THR A 228 3.97 12.71 -7.40
N TRP A 229 3.45 12.29 -6.26
CA TRP A 229 3.99 12.67 -4.96
C TRP A 229 5.27 11.89 -4.62
N GLU A 230 5.73 10.96 -5.46
CA GLU A 230 7.04 10.32 -5.32
C GLU A 230 8.17 11.32 -5.65
N PRO A 231 9.10 11.62 -4.72
CA PRO A 231 10.12 12.65 -4.94
C PRO A 231 11.09 12.39 -6.10
N GLY A 232 11.27 11.13 -6.48
CA GLY A 232 12.10 10.72 -7.63
C GLY A 232 11.27 10.28 -8.85
N GLY A 233 9.94 10.37 -8.78
CA GLY A 233 9.07 9.99 -9.87
C GLY A 233 9.02 11.08 -10.95
N GLN A 234 9.20 10.69 -12.20
CA GLN A 234 9.20 11.60 -13.35
C GLN A 234 7.80 12.14 -13.64
N LEU A 235 7.68 13.46 -13.77
CA LEU A 235 6.51 14.12 -14.39
C LEU A 235 6.37 13.62 -15.83
N ARG A 236 5.17 13.23 -16.27
CA ARG A 236 4.96 12.63 -17.59
C ARG A 236 4.00 13.42 -18.45
N LEU A 237 4.42 13.71 -19.68
CA LEU A 237 3.60 14.29 -20.74
C LEU A 237 3.19 13.18 -21.72
N PHE A 238 1.89 13.12 -21.99
CA PHE A 238 1.28 12.18 -22.91
C PHE A 238 0.58 12.96 -24.01
N ILE A 239 1.07 12.82 -25.25
CA ILE A 239 0.48 13.47 -26.41
C ILE A 239 -0.55 12.55 -27.05
N SER A 240 -1.71 13.12 -27.37
CA SER A 240 -2.82 12.44 -28.00
C SER A 240 -2.52 12.12 -29.46
N SER A 241 -2.83 10.91 -29.89
CA SER A 241 -2.85 10.52 -31.30
C SER A 241 -4.28 10.65 -31.83
N ALA A 242 -4.74 11.89 -32.01
CA ALA A 242 -6.10 12.21 -32.45
C ALA A 242 -7.21 11.58 -31.58
N GLY A 243 -7.02 11.55 -30.26
CA GLY A 243 -7.97 10.99 -29.28
C GLY A 243 -8.09 9.46 -29.27
N LYS A 244 -7.25 8.74 -30.03
CA LYS A 244 -7.33 7.26 -30.15
C LYS A 244 -6.39 6.53 -29.21
N SER A 245 -5.26 7.14 -28.89
CA SER A 245 -4.22 6.63 -28.00
C SER A 245 -3.35 7.79 -27.51
N PHE A 246 -2.52 7.53 -26.51
CA PHE A 246 -1.56 8.48 -25.98
C PHE A 246 -0.14 7.93 -26.08
N GLU A 247 0.79 8.78 -26.49
CA GLU A 247 2.22 8.49 -26.53
C GLU A 247 2.93 9.25 -25.41
N ASP A 248 3.79 8.57 -24.64
CA ASP A 248 4.63 9.23 -23.65
C ASP A 248 5.73 10.04 -24.37
N LYS A 249 5.59 11.37 -24.36
CA LYS A 249 6.52 12.32 -24.98
C LYS A 249 7.29 13.11 -23.92
N THR A 250 7.55 12.48 -22.78
CA THR A 250 8.33 13.14 -21.71
C THR A 250 9.77 13.42 -22.16
N GLU A 251 10.41 12.45 -22.81
CA GLU A 251 11.76 12.62 -23.35
C GLU A 251 11.77 13.68 -24.46
N GLY A 252 12.71 14.63 -24.39
CA GLY A 252 12.82 15.73 -25.34
C GLY A 252 11.83 16.88 -25.15
N SER A 253 10.86 16.78 -24.24
CA SER A 253 9.90 17.87 -23.93
C SER A 253 10.47 18.97 -23.01
N GLY A 254 11.68 18.77 -22.47
CA GLY A 254 12.26 19.63 -21.45
C GLY A 254 11.74 19.39 -20.03
N LEU A 255 10.86 18.39 -19.83
CA LEU A 255 10.34 17.99 -18.52
C LEU A 255 11.21 16.95 -17.80
N GLU A 256 12.22 16.40 -18.49
CA GLU A 256 13.14 15.42 -17.92
C GLU A 256 13.86 15.97 -16.68
N GLY A 257 13.81 15.21 -15.59
CA GLY A 257 14.41 15.63 -14.33
C GLY A 257 13.55 16.60 -13.51
N LEU A 258 12.35 16.94 -13.98
CA LEU A 258 11.30 17.53 -13.16
C LEU A 258 10.57 16.39 -12.45
N PHE A 259 10.93 16.19 -11.19
CA PHE A 259 10.41 15.09 -10.38
C PHE A 259 9.35 15.57 -9.39
N GLY A 260 8.46 14.65 -9.04
CA GLY A 260 7.53 14.84 -7.95
C GLY A 260 6.41 15.85 -8.24
N GLY A 261 5.74 16.28 -7.17
CA GLY A 261 4.62 17.22 -7.21
C GLY A 261 3.28 16.53 -6.98
N LEU A 262 2.67 16.75 -5.82
CA LEU A 262 1.31 16.27 -5.55
C LEU A 262 0.25 17.10 -6.29
N ASN A 263 0.57 18.34 -6.63
CA ASN A 263 -0.34 19.28 -7.29
C ASN A 263 0.30 19.84 -8.56
N LEU A 264 -0.53 20.04 -9.59
CA LEU A 264 -0.19 20.74 -10.82
C LEU A 264 -1.20 21.87 -11.00
N VAL A 265 -0.71 23.05 -11.36
CA VAL A 265 -1.55 24.22 -11.60
C VAL A 265 -1.20 24.77 -12.97
N GLN A 266 -2.24 24.94 -13.79
CA GLN A 266 -2.17 25.62 -15.06
C GLN A 266 -2.80 27.01 -14.92
N GLY A 267 -2.19 28.02 -15.53
CA GLY A 267 -2.69 29.40 -15.56
C GLY A 267 -2.93 29.88 -16.98
#